data_AF-A0A6B3FQM4-F1
#
_entry.id   AF-A0A6B3FQM4-F1
#
_cell.length_a   1.000
_cell.length_b   1.000
_cell.length_c   1.000
_cell.angle_alpha   90.00
_cell.angle_beta   90.00
_cell.angle_gamma   90.00
#
_symmetry.space_group_name_H-M   'P 1'
#
loop_
_entity.id
_entity.type
_entity.pdbx_description
1 polymer ?
#
loop_
_entity_poly.entity_id
_entity_poly.type
_entity_poly.pdbx_seq_one_letter_code
_entity_poly.pdbx_strand_id
1 'polypeptide(L)'
;HFPAVFGADGDLPLDADRVRERFTELADDVGHATGRRPDEAEVATGFLEIAVLNMANAVKKISVQRGHDVTRYALTGFGGAGGQHVCAVADALGIDTVLVPPLAGVLSAYGIGLAD
;
A
#
# COMPACT_ATOMS: atom_id res chain seq x y z
N HIS A 1 -2.05 1.47 15.18
CA HIS A 1 -1.43 2.58 15.93
C HIS A 1 -0.12 2.91 15.23
N PHE A 2 0.03 4.10 14.64
CA PHE A 2 1.32 4.53 14.08
C PHE A 2 2.26 4.96 15.21
N PRO A 3 3.57 4.71 15.09
CA PRO A 3 4.53 5.19 16.08
C PRO A 3 4.69 6.71 15.96
N ALA A 4 5.01 7.36 17.07
CA ALA A 4 5.29 8.80 17.10
C ALA A 4 6.75 9.01 16.67
N VAL A 5 6.96 9.13 15.36
CA VAL A 5 8.29 9.19 14.71
C VAL A 5 8.42 10.38 13.77
N PHE A 6 7.48 11.32 13.84
CA PHE A 6 7.42 12.50 12.97
C PHE A 6 7.92 13.75 13.71
N GLY A 7 8.05 14.87 12.98
CA GLY A 7 8.54 16.13 13.54
C GLY A 7 10.07 16.24 13.51
N ALA A 8 10.58 17.39 13.96
CA ALA A 8 12.01 17.68 13.95
C ALA A 8 12.81 16.75 14.88
N ASP A 9 12.22 16.40 16.02
CA ASP A 9 12.82 15.54 17.03
C ASP A 9 12.41 14.06 16.90
N GLY A 10 11.50 13.74 15.96
CA GLY A 10 11.08 12.37 15.67
C GLY A 10 10.24 11.72 16.77
N ASP A 11 9.42 12.50 17.47
CA ASP A 11 8.61 12.07 18.63
C ASP A 11 7.12 12.49 18.52
N LEU A 12 6.71 13.05 17.37
CA LEU A 12 5.33 13.48 17.15
C LEU A 12 4.49 12.39 16.46
N PRO A 13 3.18 12.33 16.75
CA PRO A 13 2.26 11.43 16.06
C PRO A 13 1.98 11.93 14.62
N LEU A 14 1.29 11.09 13.84
CA LEU A 14 0.66 11.55 12.61
C LEU A 14 -0.39 12.62 12.89
N ASP A 15 -0.42 13.65 12.06
CA ASP A 15 -1.43 14.72 12.09
C ASP A 15 -2.67 14.27 11.31
N ALA A 16 -3.58 13.59 12.01
CA ALA A 16 -4.82 13.10 11.41
C ALA A 16 -5.78 14.23 11.03
N ASP A 17 -5.75 15.37 11.72
CA ASP A 17 -6.64 16.50 11.45
C ASP A 17 -6.26 17.17 10.13
N ARG A 18 -4.97 17.34 9.89
CA ARG A 18 -4.49 17.86 8.60
C ARG A 18 -4.77 16.93 7.44
N VAL A 19 -4.71 15.61 7.65
CA VAL A 19 -5.11 14.63 6.62
C VAL A 19 -6.60 14.79 6.29
N ARG A 20 -7.46 14.91 7.30
CA ARG A 20 -8.91 15.12 7.08
C ARG A 20 -9.19 16.41 6.33
N GLU A 21 -8.58 17.52 6.74
CA GLU A 21 -8.72 18.82 6.06
C GLU A 21 -8.40 18.72 4.57
N ARG A 22 -7.27 18.09 4.22
CA ARG A 22 -6.87 17.91 2.82
C ARG A 22 -7.78 16.99 2.02
N PHE A 23 -8.32 15.94 2.65
CA PHE A 23 -9.31 15.10 1.97
C PHE A 23 -10.66 15.81 1.81
N THR A 24 -11.05 16.70 2.73
CA THR A 24 -12.23 17.56 2.55
C THR A 24 -12.08 18.47 1.33
N GLU A 25 -10.93 19.17 1.22
CA GLU A 25 -10.63 20.02 0.06
C GLU A 25 -10.69 19.23 -1.24
N LEU A 26 -10.09 18.04 -1.26
CA LEU A 26 -10.09 17.17 -2.45
C LEU A 26 -11.50 16.65 -2.79
N ALA A 27 -12.30 16.29 -1.79
CA ALA A 27 -13.68 15.87 -2.01
C ALA A 27 -14.52 17.00 -2.60
N ASP A 28 -14.33 18.23 -2.13
CA ASP A 28 -14.95 19.43 -2.69
C ASP A 28 -14.54 19.62 -4.15
N ASP A 29 -13.25 19.55 -4.48
CA ASP A 29 -12.74 19.68 -5.86
C ASP A 29 -13.35 18.63 -6.80
N VAL A 30 -13.44 17.37 -6.35
CA VAL A 30 -14.10 16.29 -7.11
C VAL A 30 -15.58 16.61 -7.30
N GLY A 31 -16.25 17.14 -6.28
CA GLY A 31 -17.64 17.59 -6.36
C GLY A 31 -17.86 18.66 -7.42
N HIS A 32 -16.99 19.68 -7.46
CA HIS A 32 -17.05 20.75 -8.45
C HIS A 32 -16.79 20.24 -9.87
N ALA A 33 -15.84 19.31 -10.04
CA ALA A 33 -15.47 18.78 -11.35
C ALA A 33 -16.47 17.76 -11.91
N THR A 34 -17.13 16.97 -11.06
CA THR A 34 -17.95 15.81 -11.48
C THR A 34 -19.44 15.98 -11.22
N GLY A 35 -19.85 17.01 -10.47
CA GLY A 35 -21.24 17.23 -10.04
C GLY A 35 -21.71 16.32 -8.91
N ARG A 36 -20.87 15.39 -8.42
CA ARG A 36 -21.13 14.55 -7.25
C ARG A 36 -19.95 14.67 -6.28
N ARG A 37 -20.21 15.20 -5.09
CA ARG A 37 -19.22 15.24 -4.01
C ARG A 37 -19.20 13.90 -3.28
N PRO A 38 -18.10 13.12 -3.32
CA PRO A 38 -17.94 11.93 -2.48
C PRO A 38 -17.71 12.34 -1.01
N ASP A 39 -17.78 11.37 -0.11
CA ASP A 39 -17.25 11.56 1.24
C ASP A 39 -15.71 11.44 1.26
N GLU A 40 -15.07 12.00 2.29
CA GLU A 40 -13.60 12.05 2.40
C GLU A 40 -12.99 10.64 2.49
N ALA A 41 -13.72 9.70 3.10
CA ALA A 41 -13.27 8.32 3.25
C ALA A 41 -13.37 7.53 1.93
N GLU A 42 -14.35 7.83 1.07
CA GLU A 42 -14.52 7.30 -0.28
C GLU A 42 -13.33 7.74 -1.14
N VAL A 43 -12.94 9.02 -1.07
CA VAL A 43 -11.74 9.51 -1.77
C VAL A 43 -10.49 8.80 -1.25
N ALA A 44 -10.29 8.72 0.06
CA ALA A 44 -9.13 8.04 0.64
C ALA A 44 -9.09 6.54 0.29
N THR A 45 -10.24 5.87 0.27
CA THR A 45 -10.37 4.45 -0.13
C THR A 45 -10.03 4.27 -1.60
N GLY A 46 -10.48 5.17 -2.47
CA GLY A 46 -10.13 5.15 -3.90
C GLY A 46 -8.62 5.25 -4.14
N PHE A 47 -7.89 6.02 -3.31
CA PHE A 47 -6.42 6.06 -3.38
C PHE A 47 -5.80 4.68 -3.06
N LEU A 48 -6.32 3.99 -2.04
CA LEU A 48 -5.85 2.64 -1.68
C LEU A 48 -6.16 1.64 -2.80
N GLU A 49 -7.37 1.68 -3.37
CA GLU A 49 -7.76 0.81 -4.48
C GLU A 49 -6.86 1.00 -5.70
N ILE A 50 -6.60 2.25 -6.11
CA ILE A 50 -5.69 2.56 -7.22
C ILE A 50 -4.27 2.07 -6.91
N ALA A 51 -3.78 2.27 -5.69
CA ALA A 51 -2.46 1.80 -5.29
C ALA A 51 -2.36 0.26 -5.37
N VAL A 52 -3.35 -0.46 -4.84
CA VAL A 52 -3.43 -1.92 -4.89
C VAL A 52 -3.48 -2.42 -6.34
N LEU A 53 -4.33 -1.83 -7.17
CA LEU A 53 -4.43 -2.17 -8.59
C LEU A 53 -3.10 -1.96 -9.32
N ASN A 54 -2.39 -0.86 -9.05
CA ASN A 54 -1.09 -0.59 -9.65
C ASN A 54 -0.03 -1.61 -9.23
N MET A 55 0.01 -1.98 -7.94
CA MET A 55 0.91 -3.03 -7.44
C MET A 55 0.61 -4.39 -8.06
N ALA A 56 -0.66 -4.81 -8.08
CA ALA A 56 -1.09 -6.06 -8.69
C ALA A 56 -0.75 -6.10 -10.20
N ASN A 57 -1.01 -5.00 -10.93
CA ASN A 57 -0.66 -4.90 -12.35
C ASN A 57 0.86 -4.99 -12.58
N ALA A 58 1.68 -4.42 -11.71
CA ALA A 58 3.13 -4.53 -11.79
C ALA A 58 3.60 -5.99 -11.62
N VAL A 59 3.08 -6.70 -10.61
CA VAL A 59 3.37 -8.13 -10.39
C VAL A 59 2.93 -8.96 -11.58
N LYS A 60 1.68 -8.77 -12.04
CA LYS A 60 1.13 -9.49 -13.19
C LYS A 60 1.96 -9.25 -14.45
N LYS A 61 2.37 -8.00 -14.72
CA LYS A 61 3.19 -7.65 -15.89
C LYS A 61 4.50 -8.43 -15.87
N ILE A 62 5.23 -8.42 -14.76
CA ILE A 62 6.54 -9.07 -14.67
C ILE A 62 6.39 -10.61 -14.75
N SER A 63 5.40 -11.18 -14.07
CA SER A 63 5.23 -12.63 -13.97
C SER A 63 4.60 -13.26 -15.21
N VAL A 64 3.56 -12.63 -15.79
CA VAL A 64 2.87 -13.13 -16.99
C VAL A 64 3.74 -12.97 -18.23
N GLN A 65 4.53 -11.90 -18.34
CA GLN A 65 5.52 -11.78 -19.42
C GLN A 65 6.54 -12.92 -19.42
N ARG A 66 6.74 -13.59 -18.27
CA ARG A 66 7.60 -14.76 -18.11
C ARG A 66 6.85 -16.09 -18.19
N GLY A 67 5.54 -16.08 -18.48
CA GLY A 67 4.71 -17.27 -18.63
C GLY A 67 4.27 -17.92 -17.32
N HIS A 68 4.39 -17.23 -16.17
CA HIS A 68 4.03 -17.78 -14.87
C HIS A 68 2.54 -17.57 -14.53
N ASP A 69 1.89 -18.64 -14.07
CA ASP A 69 0.60 -18.59 -13.40
C ASP A 69 0.79 -18.19 -11.94
N VAL A 70 0.56 -16.90 -11.63
CA VAL A 70 0.83 -16.31 -10.31
C VAL A 70 0.00 -16.93 -9.19
N THR A 71 -1.18 -17.47 -9.50
CA THR A 71 -2.11 -18.06 -8.51
C THR A 71 -1.52 -19.27 -7.79
N ARG A 72 -0.49 -19.90 -8.37
CA ARG A 72 0.20 -21.06 -7.81
C ARG A 72 1.37 -20.73 -6.88
N TYR A 73 1.67 -19.44 -6.70
CA TYR A 73 2.80 -18.98 -5.90
C TYR A 73 2.32 -18.32 -4.61
N ALA A 74 3.21 -18.28 -3.61
CA ALA A 74 3.00 -17.43 -2.44
C ALA A 74 3.49 -16.00 -2.74
N LEU A 75 2.75 -14.99 -2.27
CA LEU A 75 3.16 -13.59 -2.33
C LEU A 75 3.92 -13.22 -1.06
N THR A 76 5.19 -12.84 -1.18
CA THR A 76 5.97 -12.35 -0.04
C THR A 76 5.80 -10.84 0.13
N GLY A 77 5.25 -10.41 1.27
CA GLY A 77 5.16 -9.01 1.66
C GLY A 77 6.37 -8.56 2.47
N PHE A 78 7.05 -7.49 2.03
CA PHE A 78 8.18 -6.88 2.74
C PHE A 78 8.24 -5.37 2.49
N GLY A 79 9.15 -4.68 3.18
CA GLY A 79 9.25 -3.22 3.19
C GLY A 79 8.29 -2.57 4.18
N GLY A 80 8.51 -1.28 4.47
CA GLY A 80 7.80 -0.56 5.54
C GLY A 80 6.28 -0.47 5.36
N ALA A 81 5.80 -0.43 4.11
CA ALA A 81 4.38 -0.41 3.80
C ALA A 81 3.83 -1.76 3.32
N GLY A 82 4.69 -2.79 3.14
CA GLY A 82 4.30 -4.05 2.51
C GLY A 82 3.13 -4.73 3.23
N GLY A 83 3.19 -4.80 4.57
CA GLY A 83 2.13 -5.38 5.39
C GLY A 83 0.77 -4.66 5.30
N GLN A 84 0.74 -3.40 4.87
CA GLN A 84 -0.51 -2.64 4.75
C GLN A 84 -1.32 -3.02 3.51
N HIS A 85 -0.67 -3.53 2.46
CA HIS A 85 -1.30 -3.74 1.16
C HIS A 85 -1.25 -5.20 0.69
N VAL A 86 -0.38 -6.03 1.26
CA VAL A 86 -0.06 -7.36 0.71
C VAL A 86 -1.29 -8.26 0.56
N CYS A 87 -2.24 -8.23 1.49
CA CYS A 87 -3.45 -9.05 1.38
C CYS A 87 -4.34 -8.58 0.23
N ALA A 88 -4.62 -7.28 0.12
CA ALA A 88 -5.44 -6.74 -0.97
C ALA A 88 -4.77 -6.96 -2.34
N VAL A 89 -3.44 -6.90 -2.41
CA VAL A 89 -2.68 -7.24 -3.63
C VAL A 89 -2.79 -8.73 -3.94
N ALA A 90 -2.72 -9.61 -2.94
CA ALA A 90 -2.91 -11.05 -3.12
C ALA A 90 -4.31 -11.37 -3.64
N ASP A 91 -5.35 -10.76 -3.06
CA ASP A 91 -6.75 -10.91 -3.50
C ASP A 91 -6.91 -10.48 -4.96
N ALA A 92 -6.35 -9.32 -5.34
CA ALA A 92 -6.40 -8.81 -6.72
C ALA A 92 -5.64 -9.70 -7.73
N LEU A 93 -4.69 -10.51 -7.27
CA LEU A 93 -3.91 -11.45 -8.07
C LEU A 93 -4.47 -12.88 -8.07
N GLY A 94 -5.46 -13.18 -7.21
CA GLY A 94 -5.94 -14.55 -6.99
C GLY A 94 -4.89 -15.44 -6.34
N ILE A 95 -4.09 -14.88 -5.41
CA ILE A 95 -3.06 -15.61 -4.66
C ILE A 95 -3.60 -15.94 -3.26
N ASP A 96 -3.68 -17.23 -2.94
CA ASP A 96 -4.26 -17.71 -1.68
C ASP A 96 -3.25 -17.78 -0.51
N THR A 97 -1.98 -17.45 -0.74
CA THR A 97 -0.93 -17.57 0.28
C THR A 97 -0.05 -16.31 0.32
N VAL A 98 -0.02 -15.67 1.48
CA VAL A 98 0.86 -14.54 1.77
C VAL A 98 1.91 -14.95 2.80
N LEU A 99 3.18 -14.62 2.52
CA LEU A 99 4.29 -14.79 3.46
C LEU A 99 4.76 -13.42 3.95
N VAL A 100 4.75 -13.21 5.26
CA VAL A 100 5.31 -12.00 5.90
C VAL A 100 6.43 -12.43 6.85
N PRO A 101 7.70 -12.35 6.43
CA PRO A 101 8.82 -12.74 7.29
C PRO A 101 8.92 -11.86 8.55
N PRO A 102 9.50 -12.36 9.67
CA PRO A 102 9.66 -11.55 10.89
C PRO A 102 10.43 -10.24 10.69
N LEU A 103 11.38 -10.22 9.75
CA LEU A 103 12.18 -9.05 9.39
C LEU A 103 11.65 -8.32 8.15
N ALA A 104 10.37 -8.49 7.78
CA ALA A 104 9.76 -7.91 6.58
C ALA A 104 10.04 -6.41 6.43
N GLY A 105 9.96 -5.63 7.51
CA GLY A 105 10.22 -4.19 7.48
C GLY A 105 11.65 -3.80 7.10
N VAL A 106 12.63 -4.68 7.29
CA VAL A 106 14.07 -4.45 7.06
C VAL A 106 14.70 -5.50 6.15
N LEU A 107 13.88 -6.26 5.41
CA LEU A 107 14.33 -7.45 4.68
C LEU A 107 15.42 -7.15 3.65
N SER A 108 15.40 -5.96 3.03
CA SER A 108 16.45 -5.53 2.10
C SER A 108 17.82 -5.39 2.77
N ALA A 109 17.88 -4.77 3.96
CA ALA A 109 19.12 -4.61 4.71
C ALA A 109 19.63 -5.97 5.22
N TYR A 110 18.71 -6.83 5.66
CA TYR A 110 19.04 -8.19 6.07
C TYR A 110 19.63 -9.01 4.90
N GLY A 111 19.02 -8.94 3.71
CA GLY A 111 19.51 -9.65 2.53
C GLY A 111 20.92 -9.23 2.11
N ILE A 112 21.24 -7.93 2.17
CA ILE A 112 22.60 -7.42 1.91
C ILE A 112 23.58 -7.95 2.96
N GLY A 113 23.20 -7.96 4.23
CA GLY A 113 24.06 -8.45 5.31
C GLY A 113 24.38 -9.95 5.25
N LEU A 114 23.60 -10.73 4.50
CA LEU A 114 23.83 -12.16 4.27
C LEU A 114 24.51 -12.48 2.93
N ALA A 115 24.74 -11.48 2.08
CA ALA A 115 25.37 -11.71 0.78
C ALA A 115 26.86 -12.00 0.96
N ASP A 116 27.34 -13.06 0.31
CA ASP A 116 28.76 -13.42 0.22
C ASP A 116 29.55 -12.48 -0.72
#